data_AF-A0A6J5VM01-F1
#
_entry.id   AF-A0A6J5VM01-F1
#
_cell.length_a   1.000
_cell.length_b   1.000
_cell.length_c   1.000
_cell.angle_alpha   90.00
_cell.angle_beta   90.00
_cell.angle_gamma   90.00
#
_symmetry.space_group_name_H-M   'P 1'
#
loop_
_entity.id
_entity.type
_entity.pdbx_description
1 polymer ?
#
loop_
_entity_poly.entity_id
_entity_poly.type
_entity_poly.pdbx_seq_one_letter_code
_entity_poly.pdbx_strand_id
1 'polypeptide(L)'
;MVAILRKAKGIKARLESLDRMWLIERYISYKEGSPVDRMRIWVTTGLRIKLRDMMNDFQSLREQIVQVHKEGLERRYYNATGEEASEEVIDR
;
A
#
# COMPACT_ATOMS: atom_id res chain seq x y z
N MET A 1 -1.69 -11.73 3.23
CA MET A 1 -1.94 -10.28 2.98
C MET A 1 -2.03 -9.44 4.24
N VAL A 2 -2.73 -9.89 5.29
CA VAL A 2 -2.93 -9.10 6.55
C VAL A 2 -1.63 -8.62 7.22
N ALA A 3 -0.57 -9.44 7.21
CA ALA A 3 0.72 -9.06 7.81
C ALA A 3 1.38 -7.85 7.12
N ILE A 4 1.30 -7.77 5.79
CA ILE A 4 1.86 -6.65 5.00
C ILE A 4 1.08 -5.38 5.29
N LEU A 5 -0.27 -5.44 5.28
CA LEU A 5 -1.12 -4.31 5.63
C LEU A 5 -0.86 -3.81 7.06
N ARG A 6 -0.65 -4.71 8.03
CA ARG A 6 -0.30 -4.32 9.40
C ARG A 6 1.04 -3.59 9.46
N LYS A 7 2.08 -4.08 8.75
CA LYS A 7 3.38 -3.40 8.67
C LYS A 7 3.25 -2.02 8.01
N ALA A 8 2.56 -1.93 6.88
CA ALA A 8 2.36 -0.66 6.17
C ALA A 8 1.61 0.37 7.02
N LYS A 9 0.54 -0.04 7.70
CA LYS A 9 -0.18 0.82 8.67
C LYS A 9 0.72 1.27 9.82
N GLY A 10 1.58 0.38 10.33
CA GLY A 10 2.55 0.72 11.36
C GLY A 10 3.58 1.77 10.90
N ILE A 11 4.10 1.65 9.68
CA ILE A 11 5.03 2.64 9.10
C ILE A 11 4.33 3.97 8.89
N LYS A 12 3.12 3.97 8.31
CA LYS A 12 2.30 5.17 8.11
C LYS A 12 2.06 5.91 9.43
N ALA A 13 1.62 5.19 10.47
CA ALA A 13 1.36 5.79 11.79
C ALA A 13 2.63 6.41 12.41
N ARG A 14 3.81 5.82 12.20
CA ARG A 14 5.08 6.39 12.65
C ARG A 14 5.43 7.68 11.90
N LEU A 15 5.24 7.72 10.58
CA LEU A 15 5.46 8.93 9.77
C LEU A 15 4.52 10.06 10.20
N GLU A 16 3.24 9.76 10.44
CA GLU A 16 2.27 10.77 10.93
C GLU A 16 2.59 11.23 12.36
N SER A 17 3.13 10.35 13.21
CA SER A 17 3.58 10.72 14.54
C SER A 17 4.76 11.68 14.49
N LEU A 18 5.70 11.44 13.56
CA LEU A 18 6.82 12.35 13.33
C LEU A 18 6.31 13.74 12.93
N ASP A 19 5.36 13.83 11.99
CA ASP A 19 4.78 15.12 11.58
C ASP A 19 4.16 15.89 12.75
N ARG A 20 3.39 15.20 13.59
CA ARG A 20 2.76 15.83 14.77
C ARG A 20 3.78 16.37 15.75
N MET A 21 4.84 15.61 16.04
CA MET A 21 5.91 16.07 16.93
C MET A 21 6.62 17.31 16.37
N TRP A 22 6.72 17.42 15.05
CA TRP A 22 7.44 18.53 14.42
C TRP A 22 6.64 19.80 14.33
N LEU A 23 5.33 19.72 14.15
CA LEU A 23 4.46 20.90 14.29
C LEU A 23 4.65 21.56 15.67
N ILE A 24 4.91 20.76 16.71
CA ILE A 24 5.21 21.23 18.06
C ILE A 24 6.64 21.78 18.15
N GLU A 25 7.66 21.05 17.67
CA GLU A 25 9.07 21.47 17.75
C GLU A 25 9.39 22.73 16.92
N ARG A 26 8.72 22.90 15.77
CA ARG A 26 8.84 24.08 14.89
C ARG A 26 8.30 25.35 15.55
N TYR A 27 7.33 25.21 16.45
CA TYR A 27 6.81 26.31 17.26
C TYR A 27 7.77 26.70 18.39
N ILE A 28 8.56 25.74 18.89
CA ILE A 28 9.34 25.90 20.13
C ILE A 28 10.81 26.29 19.89
N SER A 29 11.50 25.72 18.89
CA SER A 29 12.97 25.85 18.82
C SER A 29 13.60 25.89 17.42
N TYR A 30 12.99 25.26 16.41
CA TYR A 30 13.60 25.18 15.08
C TYR A 30 13.01 26.23 14.13
N LYS A 31 13.88 27.06 13.55
CA LYS A 31 13.48 28.02 12.52
C LYS A 31 13.04 27.28 11.25
N GLU A 32 11.85 27.61 10.77
CA GLU A 32 11.32 27.20 9.46
C GLU A 32 12.36 27.46 8.36
N GLY A 33 12.57 26.46 7.50
CA GLY A 33 13.51 26.56 6.39
C GLY A 33 14.97 26.37 6.75
N SER A 34 15.31 26.05 8.02
CA SER A 34 16.67 25.66 8.40
C SER A 34 17.16 24.42 7.64
N PRO A 35 18.48 24.18 7.50
CA PRO A 35 19.00 22.97 6.87
C PRO A 35 18.44 21.67 7.48
N VAL A 36 18.24 21.66 8.81
CA VAL A 36 17.63 20.55 9.54
C VAL A 36 16.16 20.37 9.16
N ASP A 37 15.38 21.46 9.11
CA ASP A 37 13.96 21.44 8.69
C ASP A 37 13.82 20.89 7.26
N ARG A 38 14.67 21.38 6.33
CA ARG A 38 14.68 20.90 4.95
C ARG A 38 15.04 19.42 4.86
N MET A 39 16.15 18.99 5.47
CA MET A 39 16.58 17.59 5.44
C MET A 39 15.49 16.64 5.95
N ARG A 40 14.81 17.04 7.03
CA ARG A 40 13.72 16.31 7.63
C ARG A 40 12.52 16.16 6.69
N ILE A 41 12.13 17.24 6.00
CA ILE A 41 11.07 17.23 4.98
C ILE A 41 11.47 16.28 3.83
N TRP A 42 12.69 16.38 3.32
CA TRP A 42 13.19 15.52 2.24
C TRP A 42 13.13 14.03 2.61
N VAL A 43 13.66 13.67 3.78
CA VAL A 43 13.69 12.29 4.24
C VAL A 43 12.27 11.73 4.39
N THR A 44 11.36 12.45 5.06
CA THR A 44 10.01 11.92 5.27
C THR A 44 9.16 11.89 4.02
N THR A 45 9.33 12.86 3.14
CA THR A 45 8.69 12.85 1.82
C THR A 45 9.15 11.64 1.02
N GLY A 46 10.46 11.38 0.99
CA GLY A 46 11.03 10.18 0.34
C GLY A 46 10.48 8.88 0.92
N LEU A 47 10.39 8.77 2.26
CA LEU A 47 9.81 7.59 2.92
C LEU A 47 8.31 7.40 2.61
N ARG A 48 7.53 8.48 2.51
CA ARG A 48 6.11 8.41 2.11
C ARG A 48 5.95 7.93 0.68
N ILE A 49 6.74 8.48 -0.23
CA ILE A 49 6.76 8.07 -1.65
C ILE A 49 7.09 6.58 -1.72
N LYS A 50 8.18 6.15 -1.06
CA LYS A 50 8.57 4.73 -1.09
C LYS A 50 7.52 3.81 -0.50
N LEU A 51 6.86 4.20 0.60
CA LEU A 51 5.76 3.42 1.17
C LEU A 51 4.58 3.30 0.19
N ARG A 52 4.19 4.40 -0.47
CA ARG A 52 3.12 4.40 -1.46
C ARG A 52 3.46 3.49 -2.63
N ASP A 53 4.66 3.63 -3.20
CA ASP A 53 5.06 2.87 -4.38
C ASP A 53 5.10 1.36 -4.07
N MET A 54 5.65 0.95 -2.92
CA MET A 54 5.61 -0.46 -2.49
C MET A 54 4.18 -0.98 -2.27
N MET A 55 3.26 -0.14 -1.78
CA MET A 55 1.86 -0.53 -1.59
C MET A 55 1.09 -0.63 -2.91
N ASN A 56 1.45 0.18 -3.90
CA ASN A 56 0.92 0.07 -5.26
C ASN A 56 1.39 -1.24 -5.91
N ASP A 57 2.70 -1.54 -5.84
CA ASP A 57 3.26 -2.79 -6.35
C ASP A 57 2.57 -4.02 -5.69
N PHE A 58 2.35 -3.95 -4.38
CA PHE A 58 1.64 -4.99 -3.65
C PHE A 58 0.19 -5.15 -4.10
N GLN A 59 -0.50 -4.04 -4.42
CA GLN A 59 -1.86 -4.07 -4.91
C GLN A 59 -1.93 -4.69 -6.32
N SER A 60 -1.01 -4.31 -7.22
CA SER A 60 -0.92 -4.92 -8.56
C SER A 60 -0.64 -6.42 -8.48
N LEU A 61 0.26 -6.86 -7.58
CA LEU A 61 0.51 -8.28 -7.35
C LEU A 61 -0.74 -9.01 -6.85
N ARG A 62 -1.52 -8.38 -5.96
CA ARG A 62 -2.78 -8.94 -5.46
C ARG A 62 -3.79 -9.12 -6.60
N GLU A 63 -3.93 -8.12 -7.46
CA GLU A 63 -4.83 -8.17 -8.62
C GLU A 63 -4.42 -9.29 -9.57
N GLN A 64 -3.12 -9.42 -9.86
CA GLN A 64 -2.61 -10.50 -10.69
C GLN A 64 -2.90 -11.89 -10.11
N ILE A 65 -2.73 -12.07 -8.79
CA ILE A 65 -3.04 -13.35 -8.13
C ILE A 65 -4.53 -13.69 -8.25
N VAL A 66 -5.41 -12.71 -8.05
CA VAL A 66 -6.86 -12.89 -8.19
C VAL A 66 -7.22 -13.24 -9.63
N GLN A 67 -6.66 -12.53 -10.60
CA GLN A 67 -6.90 -12.78 -12.01
C GLN A 67 -6.50 -14.20 -12.42
N VAL A 68 -5.29 -14.63 -12.06
CA VAL A 68 -4.81 -16.00 -12.35
C VAL A 68 -5.69 -17.05 -11.69
N HIS A 69 -6.21 -16.77 -10.49
CA HIS A 69 -7.14 -17.68 -9.81
C HIS A 69 -8.47 -17.80 -10.56
N LYS A 70 -9.05 -16.67 -11.00
CA LYS A 70 -10.30 -16.65 -11.78
C LYS A 70 -10.17 -17.40 -13.10
N GLU A 71 -9.11 -17.16 -13.87
CA GLU A 71 -8.82 -17.91 -15.10
C GLU A 71 -8.68 -19.42 -14.85
N GLY A 72 -8.10 -19.81 -13.71
CA GLY A 72 -7.98 -21.20 -13.31
C GLY A 72 -9.34 -21.84 -13.00
N LEU A 73 -10.26 -21.11 -12.37
CA LEU A 73 -11.63 -21.55 -12.10
C LEU A 73 -12.43 -21.68 -13.38
N GLU A 74 -12.37 -20.68 -14.26
CA GLU A 74 -13.03 -20.69 -15.58
C GLU A 74 -12.66 -21.92 -16.39
N ARG A 75 -11.36 -22.21 -16.52
CA ARG A 75 -10.89 -23.40 -17.26
C ARG A 75 -11.40 -24.71 -16.65
N ARG A 76 -11.41 -24.81 -15.31
CA ARG A 76 -11.89 -26.02 -14.62
C ARG A 76 -13.39 -26.20 -14.80
N TYR A 77 -14.15 -25.11 -14.72
CA TYR A 77 -15.59 -25.13 -14.95
C TYR A 77 -15.89 -25.60 -16.37
N TYR A 78 -15.30 -24.95 -17.37
CA TYR A 78 -15.48 -25.31 -18.78
C TYR A 78 -15.11 -26.78 -19.06
N ASN A 79 -13.98 -27.25 -18.54
CA ASN A 79 -13.58 -28.65 -18.73
C ASN A 79 -14.52 -29.66 -18.07
N ALA A 80 -15.27 -29.25 -17.03
CA ALA A 80 -16.20 -30.11 -16.32
C ALA A 80 -17.63 -30.06 -16.90
N THR A 81 -18.09 -28.90 -17.35
CA THR A 81 -19.48 -28.66 -17.78
C THR A 81 -19.63 -28.52 -19.30
N GLY A 82 -18.57 -28.15 -20.01
CA GLY A 82 -18.61 -27.78 -21.43
C GLY A 82 -19.16 -26.37 -21.70
N GLU A 83 -19.49 -25.61 -20.66
CA GLU A 83 -20.10 -24.27 -20.75
C GLU A 83 -19.17 -23.21 -20.15
N GLU A 84 -19.27 -21.97 -20.62
CA GLU A 84 -18.55 -20.84 -20.02
C GLU A 84 -19.13 -20.50 -18.63
N ALA A 85 -18.26 -20.24 -17.67
CA ALA A 85 -18.67 -19.87 -16.32
C ALA A 85 -19.16 -18.43 -16.28
N SER A 86 -20.33 -18.20 -15.67
CA SER A 86 -20.79 -16.85 -15.37
C SER A 86 -19.98 -16.21 -14.23
N GLU A 87 -19.97 -14.89 -14.17
CA GLU A 87 -19.19 -14.14 -13.18
C GLU A 87 -19.59 -14.47 -11.72
N GLU A 88 -20.87 -14.75 -11.47
CA GLU A 88 -21.37 -15.21 -10.15
C GLU A 88 -20.82 -16.58 -9.74
N VAL A 89 -20.52 -17.46 -10.69
CA VAL A 89 -19.97 -18.80 -10.41
C VAL A 89 -18.46 -18.71 -10.10
N ILE A 90 -17.77 -17.75 -10.72
CA ILE A 90 -16.32 -17.55 -10.56
C ILE A 90 -16.00 -16.74 -9.29
N ASP A 91 -16.89 -15.83 -8.88
CA ASP A 91 -16.67 -14.98 -7.70
C ASP A 91 -17.04 -15.66 -6.36
N ARG A 92 -17.49 -16.92 -6.42
CA ARG A 92 -17.88 -17.74 -5.26
C ARG A 92 -16.72 -18.54 -4.67
#